data_AF-A0A952S5U3-F1
#
_entry.id   AF-A0A952S5U3-F1
#
_cell.length_a   1.000
_cell.length_b   1.000
_cell.length_c   1.000
_cell.angle_alpha   90.00
_cell.angle_beta   90.00
_cell.angle_gamma   90.00
#
_symmetry.space_group_name_H-M   'P 1'
#
loop_
_entity.id
_entity.type
_entity.pdbx_description
1 polymer ?
#
loop_
_entity_poly.entity_id
_entity_poly.type
_entity_poly.pdbx_seq_one_letter_code
_entity_poly.pdbx_strand_id
1 'polypeptide(L)'
;MGTYAPRTETNTVGKAAFATDHDLDRLNSILAANEAIHLQKKNAHIELAELERQIMKRPVSAERAYSLFGFLFGAVPTAAVLSRTFFEYTRPPNEFVLLLTLAVVSTLATAGAGALTGSLVSKAAAKSLTMRPVQYIPTLPLIGALWGLFCGSSGGIFLFVFGAVVGGIIGAMSAATTFPLFAILHHSLQKNGHIELKHLLPVAAGISLTAAALILGL
;
A
#
# COMPACT_ATOMS: atom_id res chain seq x y z
N MET A 1 33.86 -2.45 19.93
CA MET A 1 34.76 -1.56 19.15
C MET A 1 35.96 -2.40 18.73
N GLY A 2 35.96 -2.91 17.50
CA GLY A 2 37.07 -3.68 16.94
C GLY A 2 37.63 -2.92 15.74
N THR A 3 38.85 -2.44 15.85
CA THR A 3 39.59 -1.71 14.82
C THR A 3 40.05 -2.68 13.73
N TYR A 4 39.46 -2.61 12.55
CA TYR A 4 39.94 -3.31 11.36
C TYR A 4 41.16 -2.57 10.80
N ALA A 5 42.31 -3.23 10.83
CA ALA A 5 43.51 -2.77 10.14
C ALA A 5 43.37 -2.99 8.62
N PRO A 6 43.73 -2.02 7.77
CA PRO A 6 43.72 -2.19 6.32
C PRO A 6 44.86 -3.12 5.90
N ARG A 7 44.49 -4.23 5.24
CA ARG A 7 45.44 -5.16 4.63
C ARG A 7 45.94 -4.56 3.31
N THR A 8 47.13 -3.97 3.33
CA THR A 8 47.85 -3.55 2.12
C THR A 8 48.47 -4.77 1.46
N GLU A 9 47.69 -5.50 0.67
CA GLU A 9 48.22 -6.44 -0.32
C GLU A 9 48.64 -5.63 -1.57
N THR A 10 49.90 -5.20 -1.58
CA THR A 10 50.59 -4.75 -2.80
C THR A 10 50.78 -5.96 -3.70
N ASN A 11 49.77 -6.25 -4.52
CA ASN A 11 49.89 -7.25 -5.58
C ASN A 11 50.53 -6.59 -6.81
N THR A 12 51.86 -6.64 -6.84
CA THR A 12 52.69 -6.23 -7.96
C THR A 12 52.44 -7.14 -9.16
N VAL A 13 51.80 -6.58 -10.19
CA VAL A 13 52.14 -6.72 -11.61
C VAL A 13 52.57 -8.14 -12.03
N GLY A 14 51.61 -9.06 -12.04
CA GLY A 14 51.69 -10.29 -12.84
C GLY A 14 51.14 -10.01 -14.24
N LYS A 15 52.03 -9.62 -15.15
CA LYS A 15 51.93 -9.71 -16.63
C LYS A 15 50.51 -9.60 -17.21
N ALA A 16 50.24 -8.45 -17.84
CA ALA A 16 49.34 -8.40 -19.00
C ALA A 16 49.88 -9.37 -20.06
N ALA A 17 49.48 -10.64 -19.96
CA ALA A 17 49.51 -11.55 -21.08
C ALA A 17 48.62 -10.91 -22.14
N PHE A 18 49.20 -10.62 -23.31
CA PHE A 18 48.45 -10.26 -24.49
C PHE A 18 47.29 -11.25 -24.60
N ALA A 19 46.06 -10.80 -24.34
CA ALA A 19 44.88 -11.57 -24.71
C ALA A 19 45.06 -11.84 -26.20
N THR A 20 45.26 -13.11 -26.54
CA THR A 20 45.38 -13.47 -27.95
C THR A 20 44.07 -13.08 -28.63
N ASP A 21 44.08 -12.75 -29.93
CA ASP A 21 42.83 -12.43 -30.65
C ASP A 21 41.75 -13.51 -30.42
N HIS A 22 42.20 -14.77 -30.28
CA HIS A 22 41.38 -15.91 -29.89
C HIS A 22 40.69 -15.78 -28.51
N ASP A 23 41.35 -15.20 -27.51
CA ASP A 23 40.76 -14.97 -26.18
C ASP A 23 39.71 -13.86 -26.21
N LEU A 24 39.92 -12.83 -27.04
CA LEU A 24 38.94 -11.76 -27.27
C LEU A 24 37.70 -12.30 -27.99
N ASP A 25 37.87 -13.14 -29.01
CA ASP A 25 36.77 -13.79 -29.71
C ASP A 25 35.96 -14.69 -28.77
N ARG A 26 36.65 -15.46 -27.91
CA ARG A 26 36.00 -16.29 -26.90
C ARG A 26 35.23 -15.44 -25.88
N LEU A 27 35.78 -14.31 -25.42
CA LEU A 27 35.08 -13.41 -24.51
C LEU A 27 33.83 -12.80 -25.15
N ASN A 28 33.94 -12.32 -26.39
CA ASN A 28 32.82 -11.74 -27.13
C ASN A 28 31.69 -12.76 -27.35
N SER A 29 32.02 -14.01 -27.68
CA SER A 29 31.01 -15.07 -27.82
C SER A 29 30.29 -15.39 -26.51
N ILE A 30 30.99 -15.39 -25.37
CA ILE A 30 30.38 -15.61 -24.05
C ILE A 30 29.47 -14.43 -23.67
N LEU A 31 29.89 -13.19 -23.94
CA LEU A 31 29.07 -12.00 -23.69
C LEU A 31 27.79 -12.02 -24.53
N ALA A 32 27.89 -12.34 -25.83
CA ALA A 32 26.74 -12.48 -26.71
C ALA A 32 25.78 -13.59 -26.23
N ALA A 33 26.31 -14.74 -25.79
CA ALA A 33 25.49 -15.82 -25.22
C ALA A 33 24.79 -15.41 -23.92
N ASN A 34 25.47 -14.69 -23.03
CA ASN A 34 24.87 -14.17 -21.79
C ASN A 34 23.77 -13.15 -22.07
N GLU A 35 23.96 -12.27 -23.05
CA GLU A 35 22.95 -11.31 -23.48
C GLU A 35 21.72 -12.03 -24.06
N ALA A 36 21.92 -13.04 -24.91
CA ALA A 36 20.84 -13.86 -25.45
C ALA A 36 20.05 -14.59 -24.35
N ILE A 37 20.73 -15.18 -23.36
CA ILE A 37 20.09 -15.82 -22.20
C ILE A 37 19.31 -14.79 -21.37
N HIS A 38 19.86 -13.59 -21.18
CA HIS A 38 19.19 -12.52 -20.43
C HIS A 38 17.92 -12.05 -21.14
N LEU A 39 17.97 -11.89 -22.46
CA LEU A 39 16.80 -11.57 -23.29
C LEU A 39 15.75 -12.68 -23.27
N GLN A 40 16.16 -13.95 -23.38
CA GLN A 40 15.26 -15.09 -23.32
C GLN A 40 14.55 -15.18 -21.96
N LYS A 41 15.28 -15.00 -20.86
CA LYS A 41 14.69 -14.96 -19.51
C LYS A 41 13.71 -13.81 -19.36
N LYS A 42 14.08 -12.61 -19.85
CA LYS A 42 13.20 -11.44 -19.82
C LYS A 42 11.90 -11.69 -20.59
N ASN A 43 11.98 -12.27 -21.79
CA ASN A 43 10.80 -12.57 -22.60
C ASN A 43 9.91 -13.64 -21.93
N ALA A 44 10.50 -14.71 -21.41
CA ALA A 44 9.77 -15.74 -20.66
C ALA A 44 9.04 -15.16 -19.43
N HIS A 45 9.66 -14.21 -18.71
CA HIS A 45 8.99 -13.52 -17.60
C HIS A 45 7.81 -12.65 -18.06
N ILE A 46 7.91 -11.99 -19.21
CA ILE A 46 6.82 -11.19 -19.79
C ILE A 46 5.67 -12.12 -20.22
N GLU A 47 5.97 -13.21 -20.91
CA GLU A 47 4.97 -14.19 -21.36
C GLU A 47 4.24 -14.84 -20.17
N LEU A 48 4.97 -15.24 -19.13
CA LEU A 48 4.37 -15.76 -17.90
C LEU A 48 3.46 -14.71 -17.24
N ALA A 49 3.90 -13.45 -17.20
CA ALA A 49 3.09 -12.38 -16.63
C ALA A 49 1.80 -12.11 -17.39
N GLU A 50 1.86 -12.20 -18.72
CA GLU A 50 0.69 -12.11 -19.59
C GLU A 50 -0.25 -13.30 -19.41
N LEU A 51 0.30 -14.52 -19.33
CA LEU A 51 -0.48 -15.73 -19.11
C LEU A 51 -1.19 -15.69 -17.76
N GLU A 52 -0.50 -15.28 -16.69
CA GLU A 52 -1.11 -15.10 -15.37
C GLU A 52 -2.24 -14.06 -15.42
N ARG A 53 -2.05 -12.97 -16.15
CA ARG A 53 -3.09 -11.95 -16.33
C ARG A 53 -4.29 -12.47 -17.11
N GLN A 54 -4.07 -13.32 -18.11
CA GLN A 54 -5.15 -13.97 -18.88
C GLN A 54 -5.93 -14.98 -18.04
N ILE A 55 -5.27 -15.65 -17.09
CA ILE A 55 -5.92 -16.58 -16.16
C ILE A 55 -6.75 -15.82 -15.12
N MET A 56 -6.38 -14.59 -14.77
CA MET A 56 -7.14 -13.77 -13.83
C MET A 56 -8.48 -13.32 -14.43
N LYS A 57 -9.59 -13.70 -13.79
CA LYS A 57 -10.94 -13.32 -14.28
C LYS A 57 -11.19 -11.81 -14.22
N ARG A 58 -10.64 -11.13 -13.20
CA ARG A 58 -10.81 -9.68 -12.93
C ARG A 58 -9.56 -9.11 -12.26
N PRO A 59 -8.49 -8.83 -13.01
CA PRO A 59 -7.28 -8.23 -12.47
C PRO A 59 -7.54 -6.76 -12.09
N VAL A 60 -7.08 -6.37 -10.91
CA VAL A 60 -7.17 -5.00 -10.38
C VAL A 60 -5.74 -4.50 -10.17
N SER A 61 -5.42 -3.31 -10.69
CA SER A 61 -4.12 -2.68 -10.48
C SER A 61 -3.94 -2.27 -9.01
N ALA A 62 -2.69 -2.19 -8.56
CA ALA A 62 -2.37 -1.71 -7.20
C ALA A 62 -3.02 -0.35 -6.89
N GLU A 63 -2.98 0.62 -7.81
CA GLU A 63 -3.61 1.94 -7.61
C GLU A 63 -5.11 1.80 -7.31
N ARG A 64 -5.82 0.99 -8.11
CA ARG A 64 -7.26 0.77 -7.92
C ARG A 64 -7.56 -0.06 -6.67
N ALA A 65 -6.67 -0.97 -6.29
CA ALA A 65 -6.80 -1.76 -5.07
C ALA A 65 -6.71 -0.88 -3.81
N TYR A 66 -5.75 0.04 -3.77
CA TYR A 66 -5.59 1.00 -2.67
C TYR A 66 -6.70 2.05 -2.67
N SER A 67 -7.19 2.51 -3.83
CA SER A 67 -8.38 3.36 -3.90
C SER A 67 -9.64 2.66 -3.37
N LEU A 68 -9.85 1.38 -3.72
CA LEU A 68 -10.97 0.60 -3.20
C LEU A 68 -10.85 0.37 -1.69
N PHE A 69 -9.66 0.06 -1.21
CA PHE A 69 -9.38 -0.05 0.22
C PHE A 69 -9.64 1.28 0.94
N GLY A 70 -9.16 2.40 0.39
CA GLY A 70 -9.42 3.74 0.92
C GLY A 70 -10.89 4.11 0.97
N PHE A 71 -11.65 3.74 -0.05
CA PHE A 71 -13.10 3.92 -0.05
C PHE A 71 -13.76 3.16 1.11
N LEU A 72 -13.46 1.85 1.23
CA LEU A 72 -14.04 1.00 2.27
C LEU A 72 -13.60 1.41 3.67
N PHE A 73 -12.31 1.68 3.85
CA PHE A 73 -11.72 2.09 5.12
C PHE A 73 -12.13 3.50 5.52
N GLY A 74 -12.46 4.39 4.57
CA GLY A 74 -13.04 5.69 4.86
C GLY A 74 -14.52 5.59 5.22
N ALA A 75 -15.29 4.76 4.52
CA ALA A 75 -16.73 4.64 4.72
C ALA A 75 -17.10 3.88 5.99
N VAL A 76 -16.54 2.68 6.17
CA VAL A 76 -17.02 1.68 7.15
C VAL A 76 -16.74 2.11 8.60
N PRO A 77 -15.50 2.46 9.00
CA PRO A 77 -15.20 3.05 10.30
C PRO A 77 -16.00 4.32 10.61
N THR A 78 -16.14 5.23 9.65
CA THR A 78 -16.89 6.49 9.84
C THR A 78 -18.36 6.20 10.08
N ALA A 79 -18.97 5.33 9.28
CA ALA A 79 -20.34 4.88 9.47
C ALA A 79 -20.53 4.20 10.83
N ALA A 80 -19.53 3.46 11.33
CA ALA A 80 -19.56 2.82 12.64
C ALA A 80 -19.50 3.81 13.81
N VAL A 81 -18.62 4.82 13.75
CA VAL A 81 -18.61 5.91 14.74
C VAL A 81 -19.97 6.60 14.78
N LEU A 82 -20.52 6.93 13.60
CA LEU A 82 -21.78 7.64 13.49
C LEU A 82 -22.96 6.79 13.94
N SER A 83 -23.02 5.50 13.57
CA SER A 83 -24.10 4.61 13.99
C SER A 83 -24.14 4.46 15.51
N ARG A 84 -22.98 4.36 16.17
CA ARG A 84 -22.89 4.40 17.64
C ARG A 84 -23.50 5.67 18.22
N THR A 85 -23.16 6.83 17.66
CA THR A 85 -23.75 8.11 18.08
C THR A 85 -25.28 8.09 17.91
N PHE A 86 -25.82 7.52 16.83
CA PHE A 86 -27.27 7.41 16.64
C PHE A 86 -27.94 6.49 17.67
N PHE A 87 -27.31 5.38 18.06
CA PHE A 87 -27.88 4.47 19.07
C PHE A 87 -27.89 5.09 20.46
N GLU A 88 -26.89 5.93 20.78
CA GLU A 88 -26.82 6.63 22.07
C GLU A 88 -27.75 7.86 22.12
N TYR A 89 -28.09 8.46 20.97
CA TYR A 89 -28.92 9.67 20.89
C TYR A 89 -30.42 9.36 21.07
N THR A 90 -30.96 9.62 22.26
CA THR A 90 -32.37 9.35 22.65
C THR A 90 -33.32 10.55 22.50
N ARG A 91 -32.98 11.55 21.67
CA ARG A 91 -33.59 12.91 21.65
C ARG A 91 -34.28 13.29 20.30
N PRO A 92 -35.10 14.37 20.24
CA PRO A 92 -36.31 14.50 19.40
C PRO A 92 -36.09 14.59 17.87
N PRO A 93 -37.15 14.34 17.06
CA PRO A 93 -37.05 14.03 15.62
C PRO A 93 -36.48 15.13 14.71
N ASN A 94 -36.49 16.39 15.14
CA ASN A 94 -36.15 17.52 14.25
C ASN A 94 -34.63 17.64 14.00
N GLU A 95 -33.78 17.26 14.97
CA GLU A 95 -32.33 17.27 14.82
C GLU A 95 -31.81 16.00 14.13
N PHE A 96 -32.63 14.93 14.11
CA PHE A 96 -32.26 13.65 13.53
C PHE A 96 -31.95 13.75 12.04
N VAL A 97 -32.76 14.50 11.28
CA VAL A 97 -32.56 14.69 9.83
C VAL A 97 -31.24 15.43 9.56
N LEU A 98 -30.93 16.45 10.35
CA LEU A 98 -29.66 17.18 10.23
C LEU A 98 -28.47 16.27 10.55
N LEU A 99 -28.53 15.54 11.67
CA LEU A 99 -27.49 14.60 12.08
C LEU A 99 -27.27 13.50 11.03
N LEU A 100 -28.35 12.94 10.49
CA LEU A 100 -28.30 11.93 9.41
C LEU A 100 -27.67 12.50 8.14
N THR A 101 -28.02 13.73 7.77
CA THR A 101 -27.44 14.40 6.61
C THR A 101 -25.94 14.62 6.79
N LEU A 102 -25.52 15.14 7.96
CA LEU A 102 -24.12 15.32 8.28
C LEU A 102 -23.35 13.98 8.32
N ALA A 103 -23.97 12.94 8.86
CA ALA A 103 -23.40 11.60 8.91
C ALA A 103 -23.14 11.04 7.49
N VAL A 104 -24.12 11.15 6.59
CA VAL A 104 -23.98 10.70 5.20
C VAL A 104 -22.92 11.52 4.48
N VAL A 105 -22.95 12.85 4.59
CA VAL A 105 -21.97 13.73 3.93
C VAL A 105 -20.56 13.47 4.45
N SER A 106 -20.38 13.32 5.76
CA SER A 106 -19.09 13.01 6.38
C SER A 106 -18.54 11.65 5.93
N THR A 107 -19.41 10.63 5.86
CA THR A 107 -19.03 9.29 5.37
C THR A 107 -18.61 9.33 3.91
N LEU A 108 -19.38 10.01 3.06
CA LEU A 108 -19.07 10.17 1.63
C LEU A 108 -17.78 10.97 1.41
N ALA A 109 -17.57 12.03 2.19
CA ALA A 109 -16.34 12.83 2.13
C ALA A 109 -15.11 11.99 2.50
N THR A 110 -15.17 11.25 3.61
CA THR A 110 -14.06 10.38 4.05
C THR A 110 -13.78 9.27 3.03
N ALA A 111 -14.84 8.61 2.53
CA ALA A 111 -14.74 7.56 1.52
C ALA A 111 -14.17 8.09 0.19
N GLY A 112 -14.63 9.27 -0.24
CA GLY A 112 -14.14 9.96 -1.43
C GLY A 112 -12.67 10.36 -1.29
N ALA A 113 -12.29 10.97 -0.17
CA ALA A 113 -10.90 11.32 0.12
C ALA A 113 -10.00 10.09 0.10
N GLY A 114 -10.41 8.99 0.75
CA GLY A 114 -9.71 7.72 0.73
C GLY A 114 -9.57 7.14 -0.69
N ALA A 115 -10.64 7.17 -1.48
CA ALA A 115 -10.63 6.67 -2.86
C ALA A 115 -9.70 7.47 -3.77
N LEU A 116 -9.73 8.80 -3.69
CA LEU A 116 -8.92 9.69 -4.52
C LEU A 116 -7.43 9.61 -4.16
N THR A 117 -7.12 9.62 -2.87
CA THR A 117 -5.73 9.60 -2.39
C THR A 117 -5.10 8.21 -2.38
N GLY A 118 -5.89 7.13 -2.46
CA GLY A 118 -5.40 5.76 -2.50
C GLY A 118 -4.38 5.50 -3.62
N SER A 119 -4.52 6.15 -4.77
CA SER A 119 -3.55 6.06 -5.87
C SER A 119 -2.17 6.60 -5.49
N LEU A 120 -2.10 7.75 -4.81
CA LEU A 120 -0.84 8.34 -4.33
C LEU A 120 -0.20 7.46 -3.27
N VAL A 121 -1.01 6.97 -2.34
CA VAL A 121 -0.58 6.10 -1.24
C VAL A 121 -0.05 4.77 -1.78
N SER A 122 -0.65 4.22 -2.84
CA SER A 122 -0.16 3.00 -3.49
C SER A 122 1.28 3.15 -4.02
N LYS A 123 1.62 4.32 -4.58
CA LYS A 123 2.96 4.62 -5.09
C LYS A 123 3.95 4.75 -3.93
N ALA A 124 3.54 5.41 -2.85
CA ALA A 124 4.35 5.51 -1.63
C ALA A 124 4.60 4.13 -1.01
N ALA A 125 3.57 3.28 -0.92
CA ALA A 125 3.68 1.92 -0.41
C ALA A 125 4.58 1.05 -1.29
N ALA A 126 4.40 1.08 -2.61
CA ALA A 126 5.22 0.33 -3.55
C ALA A 126 6.70 0.72 -3.44
N LYS A 127 7.00 2.03 -3.34
CA LYS A 127 8.36 2.52 -3.12
C LYS A 127 8.91 2.11 -1.76
N SER A 128 8.07 2.08 -0.72
CA SER A 128 8.49 1.65 0.61
C SER A 128 8.83 0.16 0.64
N LEU A 129 8.06 -0.68 -0.05
CA LEU A 129 8.25 -2.14 -0.07
C LEU A 129 9.50 -2.60 -0.81
N THR A 130 10.11 -1.76 -1.67
CA THR A 130 11.40 -2.07 -2.30
C THR A 130 12.60 -1.75 -1.39
N MET A 131 12.37 -1.13 -0.23
CA MET A 131 13.41 -0.84 0.75
C MET A 131 13.73 -2.06 1.62
N ARG A 132 14.80 -1.97 2.42
CA ARG A 132 15.15 -3.03 3.38
C ARG A 132 14.04 -3.18 4.44
N PRO A 133 13.80 -4.38 5.00
CA PRO A 133 12.79 -4.59 6.05
C PRO A 133 12.85 -3.61 7.22
N VAL A 134 14.06 -3.34 7.72
CA VAL A 134 14.29 -2.39 8.81
C VAL A 134 13.81 -0.97 8.47
N GLN A 135 13.80 -0.61 7.18
CA GLN A 135 13.34 0.70 6.71
C GLN A 135 11.84 0.71 6.44
N TYR A 136 11.28 -0.33 5.82
CA TYR A 136 9.86 -0.30 5.45
C TYR A 136 8.90 -0.52 6.63
N ILE A 137 9.34 -1.25 7.66
CA ILE A 137 8.52 -1.53 8.86
C ILE A 137 8.03 -0.25 9.54
N PRO A 138 8.88 0.76 9.82
CA PRO A 138 8.41 2.03 10.41
C PRO A 138 7.77 2.99 9.41
N THR A 139 8.11 2.93 8.12
CA THR A 139 7.56 3.87 7.13
C THR A 139 6.13 3.52 6.73
N LEU A 140 5.74 2.24 6.66
CA LEU A 140 4.36 1.86 6.33
C LEU A 140 3.34 2.41 7.34
N PRO A 141 3.51 2.25 8.67
CA PRO A 141 2.63 2.88 9.65
C PRO A 141 2.59 4.40 9.53
N LEU A 142 3.73 5.05 9.23
CA LEU A 142 3.78 6.50 9.06
C LEU A 142 3.00 6.96 7.82
N ILE A 143 3.14 6.26 6.69
CA ILE A 143 2.33 6.51 5.48
C ILE A 143 0.85 6.33 5.80
N GLY A 144 0.50 5.24 6.50
CA GLY A 144 -0.85 4.98 6.98
C GLY A 144 -1.36 6.11 7.86
N ALA A 145 -0.58 6.56 8.84
CA ALA A 145 -0.94 7.63 9.76
C ALA A 145 -1.22 8.95 9.04
N LEU A 146 -0.34 9.37 8.13
CA LEU A 146 -0.53 10.60 7.36
C LEU A 146 -1.75 10.53 6.45
N TRP A 147 -1.97 9.38 5.82
CA TRP A 147 -3.13 9.15 4.97
C TRP A 147 -4.44 9.14 5.77
N GLY A 148 -4.45 8.44 6.90
CA GLY A 148 -5.58 8.38 7.82
C GLY A 148 -5.90 9.75 8.43
N LEU A 149 -4.88 10.55 8.75
CA LEU A 149 -5.04 11.93 9.19
C LEU A 149 -5.78 12.76 8.15
N PHE A 150 -5.35 12.67 6.88
CA PHE A 150 -5.99 13.40 5.79
C PHE A 150 -7.44 12.94 5.57
N CYS A 151 -7.68 11.63 5.51
CA CYS A 151 -9.02 11.08 5.28
C CYS A 151 -9.95 11.41 6.46
N GLY A 152 -9.53 11.16 7.70
CA GLY A 152 -10.31 11.44 8.91
C GLY A 152 -10.64 12.92 9.07
N SER A 153 -9.70 13.82 8.75
CA SER A 153 -9.95 15.27 8.78
C SER A 153 -11.01 15.68 7.75
N SER A 154 -11.03 15.04 6.58
CA SER A 154 -11.98 15.36 5.51
C SER A 154 -13.44 15.04 5.87
N GLY A 155 -13.68 13.97 6.63
CA GLY A 155 -15.00 13.69 7.20
C GLY A 155 -15.33 14.59 8.38
N GLY A 156 -14.36 14.80 9.26
CA GLY A 156 -14.54 15.56 10.50
C GLY A 156 -14.88 17.03 10.29
N ILE A 157 -14.49 17.64 9.17
CA ILE A 157 -14.79 19.06 8.87
C ILE A 157 -16.30 19.35 8.85
N PHE A 158 -17.12 18.36 8.51
CA PHE A 158 -18.57 18.46 8.49
C PHE A 158 -19.20 18.34 9.89
N LEU A 159 -18.43 17.86 10.88
CA LEU A 159 -18.83 17.72 12.28
C LEU A 159 -18.16 18.80 13.14
N PHE A 160 -18.02 20.02 12.61
CA PHE A 160 -17.32 21.17 13.20
C PHE A 160 -15.79 21.13 13.09
N VAL A 161 -15.11 22.28 13.23
CA VAL A 161 -13.64 22.42 13.14
C VAL A 161 -12.91 21.51 14.13
N PHE A 162 -13.47 21.33 15.33
CA PHE A 162 -12.95 20.39 16.31
C PHE A 162 -13.07 18.92 15.85
N GLY A 163 -14.14 18.60 15.13
CA GLY A 163 -14.36 17.30 14.50
C GLY A 163 -13.27 16.94 13.49
N ALA A 164 -12.71 17.91 12.75
CA ALA A 164 -11.59 17.66 11.83
C ALA A 164 -10.33 17.18 12.57
N VAL A 165 -9.99 17.80 13.71
CA VAL A 165 -8.82 17.41 14.51
C VAL A 165 -9.01 16.03 15.11
N VAL A 166 -10.15 15.79 15.76
CA VAL A 166 -10.46 14.50 16.40
C VAL A 166 -10.54 13.38 15.35
N GLY A 167 -11.26 13.62 14.26
CA GLY A 167 -11.36 12.70 13.12
C GLY A 167 -10.01 12.40 12.50
N GLY A 168 -9.14 13.41 12.35
CA GLY A 168 -7.77 13.24 11.89
C GLY A 168 -6.93 12.36 12.82
N ILE A 169 -7.00 12.55 14.14
CA ILE A 169 -6.25 11.73 15.11
C ILE A 169 -6.73 10.27 15.08
N ILE A 170 -8.05 10.05 15.14
CA ILE A 170 -8.63 8.70 15.10
C ILE A 170 -8.31 8.01 13.76
N GLY A 171 -8.42 8.76 12.66
CA GLY A 171 -8.05 8.30 11.33
C GLY A 171 -6.58 7.91 11.24
N ALA A 172 -5.67 8.73 11.80
CA ALA A 172 -4.25 8.45 11.83
C ALA A 172 -3.94 7.18 12.63
N MET A 173 -4.49 7.03 13.83
CA MET A 173 -4.26 5.86 14.68
C MET A 173 -4.76 4.57 14.04
N SER A 174 -5.98 4.59 13.51
CA SER A 174 -6.58 3.44 12.84
C SER A 174 -5.81 3.06 11.57
N ALA A 175 -5.51 4.02 10.70
CA ALA A 175 -4.77 3.76 9.47
C ALA A 175 -3.31 3.34 9.73
N ALA A 176 -2.65 3.85 10.76
CA ALA A 176 -1.29 3.44 11.12
C ALA A 176 -1.18 1.93 11.40
N THR A 177 -2.26 1.31 11.88
CA THR A 177 -2.30 -0.11 12.20
C THR A 177 -2.83 -0.97 11.05
N THR A 178 -3.89 -0.53 10.37
CA THR A 178 -4.53 -1.32 9.30
C THR A 178 -3.80 -1.23 7.98
N PHE A 179 -3.15 -0.11 7.69
CA PHE A 179 -2.46 0.11 6.43
C PHE A 179 -1.26 -0.81 6.20
N PRO A 180 -0.33 -1.00 7.16
CA PRO A 180 0.77 -1.96 7.00
C PRO A 180 0.26 -3.38 6.74
N LEU A 181 -0.81 -3.78 7.45
CA LEU A 181 -1.43 -5.09 7.28
C LEU A 181 -1.98 -5.25 5.86
N PHE A 182 -2.74 -4.26 5.37
CA PHE A 182 -3.24 -4.27 4.00
C PHE A 182 -2.10 -4.28 2.97
N ALA A 183 -1.07 -3.46 3.16
CA ALA A 183 0.06 -3.35 2.24
C ALA A 183 0.83 -4.67 2.11
N ILE A 184 1.09 -5.36 3.23
CA ILE A 184 1.77 -6.66 3.26
C ILE A 184 0.89 -7.74 2.59
N LEU A 185 -0.40 -7.81 2.93
CA LEU A 185 -1.31 -8.78 2.33
C LEU A 185 -1.48 -8.54 0.82
N HIS A 186 -1.65 -7.29 0.41
CA HIS A 186 -1.69 -6.92 -1.00
C HIS A 186 -0.40 -7.32 -1.71
N HIS A 187 0.76 -7.04 -1.11
CA HIS A 187 2.06 -7.42 -1.68
C HIS A 187 2.24 -8.94 -1.80
N SER A 188 1.72 -9.71 -0.84
CA SER A 188 1.77 -11.17 -0.87
C SER A 188 0.80 -11.80 -1.87
N LEU A 189 -0.33 -11.15 -2.16
CA LEU A 189 -1.38 -11.68 -3.03
C LEU A 189 -1.30 -11.16 -4.48
N GLN A 190 -0.58 -10.06 -4.71
CA GLN A 190 -0.41 -9.52 -6.05
C GLN A 190 0.47 -10.42 -6.91
N LYS A 191 0.13 -10.54 -8.19
CA LYS A 191 0.97 -11.12 -9.23
C LYS A 191 1.19 -10.07 -10.31
N ASN A 192 2.45 -9.77 -10.61
CA ASN A 192 2.83 -8.77 -11.61
C ASN A 192 2.11 -7.41 -11.43
N GLY A 193 2.01 -6.94 -10.18
CA GLY A 193 1.38 -5.66 -9.83
C GLY A 193 -0.15 -5.63 -9.90
N HIS A 194 -0.79 -6.79 -10.11
CA HIS A 194 -2.24 -6.94 -10.15
C HIS A 194 -2.73 -7.92 -9.09
N ILE A 195 -3.92 -7.69 -8.56
CA ILE A 195 -4.60 -8.59 -7.62
C ILE A 195 -5.98 -8.96 -8.17
N GLU A 196 -6.40 -10.21 -8.01
CA GLU A 196 -7.76 -10.59 -8.39
C GLU A 196 -8.78 -9.99 -7.42
N LEU A 197 -9.87 -9.41 -7.95
CA LEU A 197 -10.90 -8.75 -7.15
C LEU A 197 -11.50 -9.66 -6.05
N LYS A 198 -11.62 -10.96 -6.31
CA LYS A 198 -12.14 -11.96 -5.34
C LYS A 198 -11.28 -12.12 -4.09
N HIS A 199 -9.97 -11.84 -4.18
CA HIS A 199 -9.06 -11.86 -3.03
C HIS A 199 -8.96 -10.49 -2.38
N LEU A 200 -8.99 -9.42 -3.19
CA LEU A 200 -8.92 -8.05 -2.71
C LEU A 200 -10.11 -7.67 -1.82
N LEU A 201 -11.35 -7.97 -2.25
CA LEU A 201 -12.55 -7.54 -1.53
C LEU A 201 -12.63 -8.10 -0.11
N PRO A 202 -12.45 -9.41 0.14
CA PRO A 202 -12.46 -9.96 1.50
C PRO A 202 -11.38 -9.36 2.39
N VAL A 203 -10.18 -9.09 1.85
CA VAL A 203 -9.08 -8.48 2.61
C VAL A 203 -9.41 -7.04 2.97
N ALA A 204 -9.82 -6.22 2.00
CA ALA A 204 -10.13 -4.81 2.22
C ALA A 204 -11.36 -4.63 3.14
N ALA A 205 -12.42 -5.41 2.90
CA ALA A 205 -13.63 -5.39 3.73
C ALA A 205 -13.36 -5.95 5.12
N GLY A 206 -12.63 -7.07 5.23
CA GLY A 206 -12.29 -7.68 6.51
C GLY A 206 -11.53 -6.72 7.42
N ILE A 207 -10.47 -6.09 6.93
CA ILE A 207 -9.69 -5.10 7.69
C ILE A 207 -10.57 -3.90 8.10
N SER A 208 -11.39 -3.39 7.18
CA SER A 208 -12.25 -2.23 7.45
C SER A 208 -13.36 -2.56 8.47
N LEU A 209 -13.95 -3.75 8.38
CA LEU A 209 -14.97 -4.24 9.31
C LEU A 209 -14.37 -4.53 10.68
N THR A 210 -13.16 -5.10 10.76
CA THR A 210 -12.46 -5.29 12.04
C THR A 210 -12.17 -3.95 12.71
N ALA A 211 -11.69 -2.95 11.96
CA ALA A 211 -11.50 -1.60 12.50
C ALA A 211 -12.81 -0.99 13.01
N ALA A 212 -13.91 -1.13 12.26
CA ALA A 212 -15.22 -0.69 12.68
C ALA A 212 -15.75 -1.43 13.92
N ALA A 213 -15.56 -2.75 14.01
CA ALA A 213 -15.95 -3.55 15.17
C ALA A 213 -15.22 -3.09 16.44
N LEU A 214 -13.91 -2.83 16.34
CA LEU A 214 -13.11 -2.30 17.45
C LEU A 214 -13.61 -0.91 17.90
N ILE A 215 -14.00 -0.05 16.97
CA ILE A 215 -14.59 1.27 17.28
C ILE A 215 -15.94 1.12 18.01
N LEU A 216 -16.76 0.14 17.59
CA LEU A 216 -18.03 -0.17 18.23
C LEU A 216 -17.85 -0.86 19.60
N GLY A 217 -16.66 -1.38 19.90
CA GLY A 217 -16.37 -2.13 21.13
C GLY A 217 -16.92 -3.56 21.12
N LEU A 218 -17.00 -4.17 19.93
CA LEU A 218 -17.40 -5.57 19.71
C LEU A 218 -16.21 -6.53 19.73
#